data_AF-A0A7V8SVV4-F1
#
_entry.id   AF-A0A7V8SVV4-F1
#
_cell.length_a   1.000
_cell.length_b   1.000
_cell.length_c   1.000
_cell.angle_alpha   90.00
_cell.angle_beta   90.00
_cell.angle_gamma   90.00
#
_symmetry.space_group_name_H-M   'P 1'
#
loop_
_entity.id
_entity.type
_entity.pdbx_description
1 polymer ?
#
loop_
_entity_poly.entity_id
_entity_poly.type
_entity_poly.pdbx_seq_one_letter_code
_entity_poly.pdbx_strand_id
1 'polypeptide(L)' 'MKQKTLPAKYYTDPRIFAREMERFYGRRWICAGRVEAIPHPGDYFLREIGGESLIVVRDSAGAVRAFY' A
#
# COMPACT_ATOMS: atom_id res chain seq x y z
N MET A 1 -31.54 -15.29 8.00
CA MET A 1 -31.06 -14.07 8.68
C MET A 1 -30.34 -13.20 7.64
N LYS A 2 -30.80 -11.97 7.34
CA LYS A 2 -30.13 -11.10 6.35
C LYS A 2 -28.84 -10.55 6.96
N GLN A 3 -27.70 -10.75 6.29
CA GLN A 3 -26.46 -10.08 6.68
C GLN A 3 -26.63 -8.56 6.54
N LYS A 4 -26.13 -7.83 7.53
CA LYS A 4 -26.07 -6.36 7.52
C LYS A 4 -24.61 -5.95 7.36
N THR A 5 -24.40 -4.81 6.71
CA THR A 5 -23.09 -4.14 6.66
C THR A 5 -22.68 -3.65 8.04
N LEU A 6 -21.43 -3.17 8.15
CA LEU A 6 -20.92 -2.61 9.40
C LEU A 6 -21.70 -1.34 9.79
N PRO A 7 -21.76 -0.99 11.09
CA PRO A 7 -22.27 0.31 11.53
C PRO A 7 -21.54 1.50 10.90
N ALA A 8 -22.24 2.62 10.71
CA ALA A 8 -21.73 3.81 10.01
C ALA A 8 -20.35 4.30 10.49
N LYS A 9 -20.07 4.22 11.79
CA LYS A 9 -18.80 4.64 12.40
C LYS A 9 -17.56 3.98 11.79
N TYR A 10 -17.67 2.74 11.29
CA TYR A 10 -16.55 2.04 10.64
C TYR A 10 -16.18 2.62 9.28
N TYR A 11 -17.02 3.49 8.71
CA TYR A 11 -16.76 4.16 7.45
C TYR A 11 -16.40 5.65 7.63
N THR A 12 -16.68 6.24 8.80
CA THR A 12 -16.62 7.71 8.99
C THR A 12 -15.82 8.19 10.20
N ASP A 13 -15.56 7.34 11.21
CA ASP A 13 -14.80 7.77 12.40
C ASP A 13 -13.29 7.79 12.09
N PRO A 14 -12.63 8.97 12.09
CA PRO A 14 -11.21 9.08 11.75
C PRO A 14 -10.30 8.32 12.72
N ARG A 15 -10.73 8.09 13.97
CA ARG A 15 -9.96 7.32 14.96
C ARG A 15 -9.98 5.83 14.65
N ILE A 16 -11.09 5.34 14.08
CA ILE A 16 -11.19 3.95 13.62
C ILE A 16 -10.28 3.77 12.40
N PHE A 17 -10.35 4.70 11.44
CA PHE A 17 -9.49 4.69 10.26
C PHE A 17 -8.00 4.69 10.62
N ALA A 18 -7.55 5.59 11.49
CA ALA A 18 -6.15 5.67 11.90
C ALA A 18 -5.66 4.35 12.53
N ARG A 19 -6.48 3.72 13.38
CA ARG A 19 -6.17 2.43 13.99
C ARG A 19 -6.12 1.29 12.97
N GLU A 20 -6.99 1.30 11.97
CA GLU A 20 -6.98 0.34 10.88
C GLU A 20 -5.73 0.49 10.00
N MET A 21 -5.35 1.73 9.68
CA MET A 21 -4.10 1.99 8.95
C MET A 21 -2.88 1.43 9.70
N GLU A 22 -2.76 1.72 11.00
CA GLU A 22 -1.64 1.25 11.83
C GLU A 22 -1.62 -0.28 12.01
N ARG A 23 -2.76 -0.87 12.38
CA ARG A 23 -2.78 -2.27 12.86
C ARG A 23 -3.09 -3.29 11.79
N PHE A 24 -3.81 -2.88 10.74
CA PHE A 24 -4.25 -3.78 9.69
C PHE A 24 -3.45 -3.56 8.42
N TYR A 25 -3.46 -2.34 7.86
CA TYR A 25 -2.81 -2.07 6.57
C TYR A 25 -1.29 -2.02 6.68
N GLY A 26 -0.73 -1.38 7.71
CA GLY A 26 0.72 -1.31 7.95
C GLY A 26 1.39 -2.66 8.25
N ARG A 27 0.62 -3.75 8.34
CA ARG A 27 1.10 -5.12 8.63
C ARG A 27 0.72 -6.14 7.57
N ARG A 28 0.19 -5.69 6.43
CA ARG A 28 -0.26 -6.57 5.35
C ARG A 28 0.48 -6.29 4.05
N TRP A 29 0.52 -7.30 3.20
CA TRP A 29 0.96 -7.15 1.83
C TRP A 29 -0.03 -6.28 1.06
N ILE A 30 0.48 -5.24 0.42
CA ILE A 30 -0.29 -4.31 -0.42
C ILE A 30 0.29 -4.39 -1.83
N CYS A 31 -0.58 -4.53 -2.83
CA CYS A 31 -0.17 -4.49 -4.23
C CYS A 31 0.25 -3.06 -4.59
N ALA A 32 1.56 -2.84 -4.78
CA ALA A 32 2.09 -1.52 -5.14
C ALA A 32 2.00 -1.23 -6.64
N GLY A 33 2.08 -2.26 -7.49
CA GLY A 33 2.06 -2.05 -8.93
C GLY A 33 2.45 -3.29 -9.73
N ARG A 34 2.77 -3.03 -10.98
CA ARG A 34 3.09 -4.02 -12.01
C ARG A 34 4.57 -3.96 -12.35
N VAL A 35 5.19 -5.12 -12.54
CA VAL A 35 6.64 -5.21 -12.84
C VAL A 35 6.99 -4.57 -14.19
N GLU A 36 6.02 -4.51 -15.10
CA GLU A 36 6.15 -3.88 -16.42
C GLU A 36 6.29 -2.35 -16.36
N ALA A 37 6.01 -1.73 -15.20
CA ALA A 37 6.30 -0.30 -15.00
C ALA A 37 7.81 -0.02 -14.81
N ILE A 38 8.60 -1.05 -14.51
CA ILE A 38 10.06 -0.98 -14.29
C ILE A 38 10.78 -2.11 -15.04
N PRO A 39 10.73 -2.11 -16.39
CA PRO A 39 11.28 -3.18 -17.19
C PRO A 39 12.82 -3.28 -17.10
N HIS A 40 13.53 -2.17 -16.92
CA HIS A 40 14.98 -2.12 -16.98
C HIS A 40 15.63 -1.71 -15.65
N PRO A 41 16.89 -2.11 -15.38
CA PRO A 41 17.65 -1.61 -14.25
C PRO A 41 17.72 -0.08 -14.25
N GLY A 42 17.46 0.53 -13.09
CA GLY A 42 17.37 1.98 -12.90
C GLY A 42 15.95 2.54 -13.04
N ASP A 43 15.02 1.80 -13.63
CA ASP A 43 13.61 2.23 -13.70
C ASP A 43 12.99 2.22 -12.30
N TYR A 44 12.19 3.24 -11.99
CA TYR A 44 11.46 3.34 -10.73
C TYR A 44 10.08 3.99 -10.91
N PHE A 45 9.21 3.78 -9.92
CA PHE A 45 7.98 4.57 -9.75
C PHE A 45 7.74 4.87 -8.27
N LEU A 46 6.93 5.90 -8.02
CA LEU A 46 6.45 6.25 -6.69
C LEU A 46 5.04 5.71 -6.44
N ARG A 47 4.78 5.28 -5.21
CA ARG A 47 3.44 4.90 -4.75
C ARG A 47 3.13 5.48 -3.39
N GLU A 48 1.99 6.14 -3.32
CA GLU A 48 1.41 6.55 -2.05
C GLU A 48 0.56 5.40 -1.47
N ILE A 49 0.90 4.96 -0.26
CA ILE A 49 0.18 3.91 0.47
C ILE A 49 0.06 4.34 1.93
N GLY A 50 -1.18 4.46 2.42
CA GLY A 50 -1.42 4.76 3.84
C GLY A 50 -0.86 6.12 4.31
N GLY A 51 -0.71 7.07 3.38
CA GLY A 51 -0.10 8.39 3.65
C GLY A 51 1.42 8.44 3.49
N GLU A 52 2.05 7.31 3.13
CA GLU A 52 3.49 7.19 2.95
C GLU A 52 3.85 7.10 1.46
N SER A 53 4.90 7.79 1.05
CA SER A 53 5.41 7.75 -0.33
C SER A 53 6.55 6.76 -0.44
N LEU A 54 6.33 5.67 -1.17
CA LEU A 54 7.33 4.62 -1.37
C LEU A 54 7.92 4.69 -2.77
N ILE A 55 9.23 4.56 -2.89
CA ILE A 55 9.90 4.32 -4.16
C ILE A 55 10.05 2.83 -4.41
N VAL A 56 9.62 2.37 -5.58
CA VAL A 56 9.84 1.00 -6.05
C VAL A 56 10.78 1.06 -7.25
N VAL A 57 11.90 0.36 -7.17
CA VAL A 57 13.00 0.45 -8.14
C VAL A 57 13.48 -0.93 -8.55
N ARG A 58 13.89 -1.08 -9.82
CA ARG A 58 14.73 -2.20 -10.25
C ARG A 58 16.19 -1.82 -10.10
N ASP A 59 16.92 -2.48 -9.21
CA ASP A 59 18.33 -2.19 -8.99
C ASP A 59 19.23 -2.62 -10.17
N SER A 60 20.51 -2.25 -10.12
CA SER A 60 21.49 -2.59 -11.15
C SER A 60 21.75 -4.10 -11.30
N ALA A 61 21.44 -4.89 -10.27
CA ALA A 61 21.48 -6.35 -10.31
C ALA A 61 20.17 -6.96 -10.89
N GLY A 62 19.19 -6.13 -11.24
CA GLY A 62 17.90 -6.54 -11.80
C GLY A 62 16.82 -6.89 -10.77
N ALA A 63 17.10 -6.77 -9.48
CA ALA A 63 16.16 -7.08 -8.40
C ALA A 63 15.20 -5.91 -8.11
N VAL A 64 13.93 -6.22 -7.83
CA VAL A 64 12.94 -5.21 -7.43
C VAL A 64 13.04 -4.96 -5.93
N ARG A 65 13.17 -3.69 -5.54
CA ARG A 65 13.25 -3.23 -4.15
C ARG A 65 12.31 -2.08 -3.89
N ALA A 66 11.95 -1.87 -2.62
CA ALA A 66 11.13 -0.76 -2.18
C ALA A 66 11.76 -0.06 -0.97
N PHE A 67 11.67 1.27 -0.92
CA PHE A 67 12.19 2.12 0.15
C PHE A 67 11.20 3.23 0.51
N TYR A 68 11.32 3.75 1.74
CA TYR A 68 10.67 4.98 2.21
C TYR A 68 11.49 6.20 1.79
#